data_AF-A0A7C1IGL0-F1
#
_entry.id   AF-A0A7C1IGL0-F1
#
_cell.length_a   1.000
_cell.length_b   1.000
_cell.length_c   1.000
_cell.angle_alpha   90.00
_cell.angle_beta   90.00
_cell.angle_gamma   90.00
#
_symmetry.space_group_name_H-M   'P 1'
#
loop_
_entity.id
_entity.type
_entity.pdbx_description
1 polymer ?
#
loop_
_entity_poly.entity_id
_entity_poly.type
_entity_poly.pdbx_seq_one_letter_code
_entity_poly.pdbx_strand_id
1 'polypeptide(L)' 'MKLDNFSERHIGPRQEEIGQMLEKIGVGSMKELIEKALPPEILEEKPLDLPDGMDEHAYLEY' A
#
# COMPACT_ATOMS: atom_id res chain seq x y z
N MET A 1 13.35 2.56 -8.61
CA MET A 1 13.51 1.28 -7.90
C MET A 1 14.63 1.48 -6.90
N LYS A 2 14.29 1.81 -5.66
CA LYS A 2 15.28 1.76 -4.58
C LYS A 2 15.48 0.29 -4.24
N LEU A 3 16.74 -0.18 -4.14
CA LEU A 3 17.02 -1.56 -3.75
C LEU A 3 16.54 -1.87 -2.32
N ASP A 4 16.31 -0.83 -1.52
CA ASP A 4 16.08 -0.92 -0.08
C ASP A 4 14.59 -0.96 0.30
N ASN A 5 13.66 -1.16 -0.65
CA ASN A 5 12.23 -1.23 -0.35
C ASN A 5 11.54 -2.43 -1.02
N PHE A 6 11.35 -3.50 -0.24
CA PHE A 6 10.63 -4.71 -0.65
C PHE A 6 9.24 -4.42 -1.22
N SER A 7 8.50 -3.44 -0.67
CA SER A 7 7.14 -3.13 -1.13
C SER A 7 7.10 -2.67 -2.58
N GLU A 8 8.13 -1.97 -3.09
CA GLU A 8 8.22 -1.58 -4.50
C GLU A 8 8.46 -2.79 -5.44
N ARG A 9 9.04 -3.88 -4.92
CA ARG A 9 9.24 -5.13 -5.68
C ARG A 9 8.04 -6.06 -5.59
N HIS A 10 7.32 -6.01 -4.48
CA HIS A 10 6.12 -6.83 -4.24
C HIS A 10 4.85 -6.24 -4.87
N ILE A 11 4.65 -4.93 -4.76
CA ILE A 11 3.49 -4.23 -5.31
C ILE A 11 3.74 -3.94 -6.79
N GLY A 12 2.98 -4.61 -7.65
CA GLY A 12 3.10 -4.48 -9.10
C GLY A 12 2.80 -3.07 -9.61
N PRO A 13 1.58 -2.53 -9.37
CA PRO A 13 1.17 -1.24 -9.91
C PRO A 13 2.09 -0.09 -9.51
N ARG A 14 2.54 0.68 -10.50
CA ARG A 14 3.30 1.92 -10.32
C ARG A 14 2.36 3.09 -10.09
N GLN A 15 2.89 4.21 -9.60
CA GLN A 15 2.08 5.39 -9.26
C GLN A 15 1.20 5.88 -10.43
N GLU A 16 1.72 5.85 -11.66
CA GLU A 16 0.96 6.21 -12.86
C GLU A 16 -0.19 5.22 -13.13
N GLU A 17 0.07 3.92 -12.99
CA GLU A 17 -0.92 2.86 -13.17
C GLU A 17 -2.01 2.92 -12.09
N ILE A 18 -1.63 3.20 -10.84
CA ILE A 18 -2.58 3.43 -9.74
C ILE A 18 -3.48 4.62 -10.07
N GLY A 19 -2.93 5.71 -10.61
CA GLY A 19 -3.72 6.86 -11.07
C GLY A 19 -4.75 6.48 -12.13
N GLN A 20 -4.34 5.73 -13.17
CA GLN A 20 -5.24 5.23 -14.21
C GLN A 20 -6.33 4.31 -13.67
N MET A 21 -5.98 3.44 -12.71
CA MET A 21 -6.94 2.55 -12.06
C MET A 21 -7.98 3.33 -11.25
N LEU A 22 -7.56 4.31 -10.45
CA LEU A 22 -8.46 5.14 -9.65
C LEU A 22 -9.40 5.96 -10.54
N GLU A 23 -8.88 6.53 -11.63
CA GLU A 23 -9.70 7.23 -12.65
C GLU A 23 -10.74 6.29 -13.25
N LYS A 24 -10.33 5.06 -13.63
CA LYS A 24 -11.23 4.07 -14.21
C LYS A 24 -12.35 3.65 -13.25
N ILE A 25 -12.05 3.57 -11.96
CA ILE A 25 -13.02 3.27 -10.89
C ILE A 25 -13.91 4.49 -10.58
N GLY A 26 -13.44 5.70 -10.86
CA GLY A 26 -14.17 6.94 -10.61
C GLY A 26 -14.01 7.48 -9.18
N VAL A 27 -12.82 7.31 -8.60
CA VAL A 27 -12.44 7.81 -7.27
C VAL A 27 -11.17 8.66 -7.35
N GLY A 28 -11.04 9.66 -6.50
CA GLY A 28 -9.92 10.60 -6.49
C GLY A 28 -8.70 10.14 -5.69
N SER A 29 -8.83 9.09 -4.87
CA SER A 29 -7.71 8.58 -4.06
C SER A 29 -7.90 7.14 -3.60
N MET A 30 -6.80 6.51 -3.17
CA MET A 30 -6.83 5.21 -2.49
C MET A 30 -7.64 5.26 -1.19
N LYS A 31 -7.58 6.37 -0.45
CA LYS A 31 -8.35 6.55 0.78
C LYS A 31 -9.86 6.52 0.49
N GLU A 32 -10.29 7.28 -0.50
CA GLU A 32 -11.70 7.30 -0.93
C GLU A 32 -12.16 5.90 -1.40
N LEU A 33 -11.30 5.16 -2.10
CA LEU A 33 -11.60 3.79 -2.49
C LEU A 33 -11.86 2.89 -1.27
N ILE A 34 -11.00 2.96 -0.25
CA ILE A 34 -11.12 2.18 0.99
C ILE A 34 -12.41 2.55 1.73
N GLU A 35 -12.70 3.84 1.89
CA GLU A 35 -13.91 4.33 2.58
C GLU A 35 -15.21 3.92 1.87
N LYS A 36 -15.19 3.78 0.54
CA LYS A 36 -16.35 3.29 -0.23
C LYS A 36 -16.48 1.77 -0.20
N ALA A 37 -15.39 1.04 0.01
CA ALA A 37 -15.36 -0.42 -0.01
C ALA A 37 -15.67 -1.05 1.36
N LEU A 38 -15.29 -0.38 2.45
CA LEU A 38 -15.42 -0.88 3.81
C LEU A 38 -16.32 0.04 4.65
N PRO A 39 -17.27 -0.51 5.42
CA PRO A 39 -18.01 0.28 6.40
C PRO A 39 -17.05 0.80 7.49
N PRO A 40 -17.19 2.06 7.94
CA PRO A 40 -16.29 2.68 8.90
C PRO A 40 -16.27 1.94 10.25
N GLU A 41 -17.34 1.26 10.62
CA GLU A 41 -17.47 0.54 11.90
C GLU A 41 -16.50 -0.65 12.03
N ILE A 42 -15.93 -1.14 10.93
CA ILE A 42 -14.98 -2.27 10.93
C ILE A 42 -13.57 -1.87 10.46
N LEU A 43 -13.35 -0.61 10.11
CA LEU A 43 -12.05 -0.12 9.67
C LEU A 43 -11.22 0.29 10.89
N GLU A 44 -10.09 -0.39 11.11
CA GLU A 44 -9.16 -0.01 12.17
C GLU A 44 -8.49 1.33 11.82
N GLU A 45 -8.66 2.34 12.67
CA GLU A 45 -8.07 3.67 12.47
C GLU A 45 -6.59 3.73 12.87
N LYS A 46 -6.13 2.74 13.65
CA LYS A 46 -4.76 2.66 14.13
C LYS A 46 -3.90 1.81 13.21
N PRO A 47 -2.64 2.19 12.98
CA PRO A 47 -1.67 1.30 12.36
C PRO A 47 -1.55 -0.01 13.13
N LEU A 48 -1.18 -1.08 12.44
CA LEU A 48 -0.87 -2.35 13.09
C LEU A 48 0.33 -2.17 14.03
N ASP A 49 0.26 -2.80 15.21
CA ASP A 49 1.36 -2.87 16.18
C ASP A 49 2.39 -3.91 15.72
N LEU A 50 3.22 -3.52 14.75
CA LEU A 50 4.24 -4.34 14.13
C LEU A 50 5.59 -3.61 14.11
N PRO A 51 6.72 -4.33 14.16
CA PRO A 51 8.03 -3.74 13.89
C PRO A 51 8.11 -3.11 12.50
N ASP A 52 9.07 -2.20 12.31
CA ASP A 52 9.36 -1.65 11.00
C ASP A 52 9.70 -2.75 9.99
N GLY A 53 9.30 -2.53 8.73
CA GLY A 53 9.61 -3.45 7.63
C GLY A 53 11.12 -3.55 7.41
N MET A 54 11.62 -4.78 7.22
CA MET A 54 13.01 -5.03 6.88
C MET A 54 13.24 -4.86 5.37
N ASP A 55 14.41 -4.35 4.99
CA ASP A 55 14.86 -4.48 3.61
C ASP A 55 15.25 -5.93 3.29
N GLU A 56 15.29 -6.26 1.99
CA GLU A 56 15.53 -7.63 1.54
C GLU A 56 16.93 -8.15 1.92
N HIS A 57 17.93 -7.29 2.00
CA HIS A 57 19.30 -7.69 2.34
C HIS A 57 19.43 -7.95 3.83
N ALA A 58 18.93 -7.04 4.68
CA ALA A 58 18.91 -7.19 6.12
C ALA A 58 18.16 -8.46 6.55
N TYR A 59 17.07 -8.82 5.86
CA TYR A 59 16.36 -10.07 6.13
C TYR A 59 17.22 -11.34 5.88
N LEU A 60 18.14 -11.31 4.90
CA LEU A 60 19.02 -12.45 4.62
C LEU A 60 20.19 -12.58 5.63
N GLU A 61 20.54 -11.49 6.32
CA GLU A 61 21.62 -11.45 7.30
C GLU A 61 21.15 -11.62 8.76
N TYR A 62 19.83 -11.61 8.99
CA TYR A 62 19.18 -11.77 10.29
C TYR A 62 19.26 -13.23 10.80
#